data_AF-W4UP57-F1
#
_entry.id   AF-W4UP57-F1
#
_cell.length_a   1.000
_cell.length_b   1.000
_cell.length_c   1.000
_cell.angle_alpha   90.00
_cell.angle_beta   90.00
_cell.angle_gamma   90.00
#
_symmetry.space_group_name_H-M   'P 1'
#
loop_
_entity.id
_entity.type
_entity.pdbx_description
1 polymer ?
#
loop_
_entity_poly.entity_id
_entity_poly.type
_entity_poly.pdbx_seq_one_letter_code
_entity_poly.pdbx_strand_id
1 'polypeptide(L)'
;MNTKIINIANKYLLLCLLVFTGFACDDKDDKEDTSIPVLISQNIEEGAVVGPNGYVEQVFSKAMRQAPDTEIYFNGGVVRVTINYEKVRYTFSNMENKACTFEIPAGALTDMQGRAYDEDFSVNFTAKSEVAGTGKVFDAIVDSKGNGDFTSIQAAIDAAPFELTAPYKIFIANGTYTECIRVLKNKSYIHLIGESRDGVKIQFALNRVSESTNMVTWHILFSMKILLIAKLVILKNRMRL
;
A
#
# COMPACT_ATOMS: atom_id res chain seq x y z
N MET A 1 -43.63 -62.02 23.73
CA MET A 1 -42.47 -61.42 23.03
C MET A 1 -41.71 -60.57 24.03
N ASN A 2 -40.47 -60.94 24.36
CA ASN A 2 -39.77 -60.50 25.56
C ASN A 2 -39.18 -59.09 25.39
N THR A 3 -39.72 -58.10 26.11
CA THR A 3 -39.46 -56.65 25.96
C THR A 3 -38.00 -56.26 26.16
N LYS A 4 -37.18 -57.13 26.78
CA LYS A 4 -35.73 -56.93 26.94
C LYS A 4 -34.92 -57.12 25.64
N ILE A 5 -35.40 -57.92 24.69
CA ILE A 5 -34.67 -58.22 23.44
C ILE A 5 -34.79 -57.06 22.44
N ILE A 6 -35.94 -56.37 22.43
CA ILE A 6 -36.22 -55.25 21.52
C ILE A 6 -35.34 -54.02 21.85
N ASN A 7 -35.10 -53.74 23.13
CA ASN A 7 -34.26 -52.62 23.56
C ASN A 7 -32.76 -52.85 23.32
N ILE A 8 -32.31 -54.10 23.28
CA ILE A 8 -30.91 -54.43 22.98
C ILE A 8 -30.63 -54.29 21.48
N ALA A 9 -31.53 -54.79 20.62
CA ALA A 9 -31.41 -54.64 19.18
C ALA A 9 -31.41 -53.16 18.73
N ASN A 10 -32.25 -52.31 19.36
CA ASN A 10 -32.33 -50.89 19.03
C ASN A 10 -31.11 -50.07 19.49
N LYS A 11 -30.43 -50.49 20.57
CA LYS A 11 -29.21 -49.85 21.07
C LYS A 11 -27.98 -50.17 20.21
N TYR A 12 -27.93 -51.37 19.60
CA TYR A 12 -26.90 -51.72 18.63
C TYR A 12 -27.18 -51.15 17.23
N LEU A 13 -28.45 -51.01 16.84
CA LEU A 13 -28.81 -50.36 15.57
C LEU A 13 -28.42 -48.86 15.55
N LEU A 14 -28.56 -48.17 16.69
CA LEU A 14 -28.15 -46.77 16.83
C LEU A 14 -26.62 -46.60 16.95
N LEU A 15 -25.91 -47.62 17.49
CA LEU A 15 -24.45 -47.61 17.59
C LEU A 15 -23.78 -47.97 16.26
N CYS A 16 -24.39 -48.84 15.44
CA CYS A 16 -23.90 -49.16 14.09
C CYS A 16 -24.12 -48.01 13.08
N LEU A 17 -25.09 -47.13 13.31
CA LEU A 17 -25.33 -45.94 12.47
C LEU A 17 -24.32 -44.81 12.73
N LEU A 18 -23.61 -44.82 13.86
CA LEU A 18 -22.54 -43.86 14.19
C LEU A 18 -21.14 -44.29 13.70
N VAL A 19 -21.00 -45.48 13.09
CA VAL A 19 -19.70 -45.99 12.60
C VAL A 19 -19.57 -45.90 11.06
N PHE A 20 -20.61 -45.44 10.34
CA PHE A 20 -20.64 -45.44 8.87
C PHE A 20 -20.58 -44.05 8.18
N THR A 21 -20.12 -43.00 8.85
CA THR A 21 -19.71 -41.74 8.17
C THR A 21 -18.19 -41.62 8.00
N GLY A 22 -17.44 -42.70 8.20
CA GLY A 22 -16.04 -42.80 7.81
C GLY A 22 -15.93 -43.62 6.53
N PHE A 23 -15.20 -43.10 5.53
CA PHE A 23 -14.89 -43.70 4.22
C PHE A 23 -15.92 -43.49 3.11
N ALA A 24 -15.98 -42.26 2.61
CA ALA A 24 -16.19 -41.98 1.20
C ALA A 24 -15.55 -40.64 0.81
N CYS A 25 -14.22 -40.62 0.73
CA CYS A 25 -13.50 -39.87 -0.31
C CYS A 25 -12.10 -40.48 -0.39
N ASP A 26 -11.94 -41.36 -1.37
CA ASP A 26 -10.65 -41.79 -1.87
C ASP A 26 -10.20 -40.69 -2.83
N ASP A 27 -9.37 -39.75 -2.37
CA ASP A 27 -8.84 -38.66 -3.20
C ASP A 27 -7.46 -38.23 -2.69
N LYS A 28 -6.43 -38.78 -3.38
CA LYS A 28 -5.05 -38.30 -3.50
C LYS A 28 -4.19 -38.32 -2.22
N ASP A 29 -2.99 -38.89 -2.38
CA ASP A 29 -1.85 -38.77 -1.45
C ASP A 29 -1.35 -37.31 -1.34
N ASP A 30 -2.23 -36.37 -0.99
CA ASP A 30 -1.83 -35.07 -0.47
C ASP A 30 -1.44 -35.34 0.98
N LYS A 31 -0.19 -35.75 1.21
CA LYS A 31 0.36 -35.85 2.56
C LYS A 31 0.03 -34.55 3.27
N GLU A 32 -0.81 -34.64 4.30
CA GLU A 32 -1.23 -33.49 5.08
C GLU A 32 0.03 -32.77 5.54
N ASP A 33 0.20 -31.53 5.10
CA ASP A 33 1.40 -30.77 5.41
C ASP A 33 1.42 -30.50 6.93
N THR A 34 2.20 -31.30 7.65
CA THR A 34 2.30 -31.30 9.11
C THR A 34 3.17 -30.15 9.66
N SER A 35 3.80 -29.34 8.80
CA SER A 35 4.65 -28.24 9.26
C SER A 35 3.85 -27.18 10.04
N ILE A 36 4.53 -26.49 10.96
CA ILE A 36 3.99 -25.32 11.67
C ILE A 36 4.04 -24.07 10.77
N PRO A 37 3.23 -23.04 11.04
CA PRO A 37 3.33 -21.76 10.35
C PRO A 37 4.69 -21.10 10.58
N VAL A 38 5.24 -20.47 9.54
CA VAL A 38 6.51 -19.72 9.59
C VAL A 38 6.31 -18.36 8.95
N LEU A 39 6.92 -17.31 9.51
CA LEU A 39 6.93 -15.98 8.91
C LEU A 39 7.85 -15.99 7.67
N ILE A 40 7.33 -15.55 6.52
CA ILE A 40 8.04 -15.50 5.24
C ILE A 40 8.55 -14.08 4.95
N SER A 41 7.74 -13.07 5.22
CA SER A 41 8.14 -11.68 5.02
C SER A 41 7.32 -10.70 5.86
N GLN A 42 7.87 -9.50 6.00
CA GLN A 42 7.22 -8.35 6.61
C GLN A 42 7.45 -7.11 5.74
N ASN A 43 6.56 -6.13 5.83
CA ASN A 43 6.68 -4.88 5.08
C ASN A 43 7.40 -3.76 5.84
N ILE A 44 7.56 -3.88 7.16
CA ILE A 44 8.24 -2.92 8.04
C ILE A 44 9.32 -3.68 8.79
N GLU A 45 10.55 -3.16 8.71
CA GLU A 45 11.72 -3.70 9.40
C GLU A 45 11.94 -3.00 10.75
N GLU A 46 12.74 -3.61 11.62
CA GLU A 46 13.11 -3.03 12.91
C GLU A 46 13.83 -1.69 12.75
N GLY A 47 13.37 -0.69 13.51
CA GLY A 47 13.89 0.69 13.47
C GLY A 47 13.48 1.50 12.24
N ALA A 48 12.61 0.97 11.36
CA ALA A 48 12.20 1.67 10.16
C ALA A 48 11.49 3.00 10.44
N VAL A 49 11.63 3.96 9.53
CA VAL A 49 10.87 5.21 9.55
C VAL A 49 9.78 5.14 8.48
N VAL A 50 8.52 5.22 8.90
CA VAL A 50 7.36 5.09 8.01
C VAL A 50 6.46 6.32 8.11
N GLY A 51 5.55 6.47 7.15
CA GLY A 51 4.58 7.56 7.16
C GLY A 51 3.68 7.55 8.41
N PRO A 52 3.03 8.67 8.75
CA PRO A 52 2.18 8.79 9.94
C PRO A 52 0.92 7.91 9.89
N ASN A 53 0.58 7.41 8.70
CA ASN A 53 -0.49 6.47 8.43
C ASN A 53 0.06 5.35 7.54
N GLY A 54 -0.33 4.12 7.79
CA GLY A 54 0.17 2.98 7.05
C GLY A 54 -0.39 1.67 7.57
N TYR A 55 0.29 0.58 7.23
CA TYR A 55 -0.05 -0.73 7.74
C TYR A 55 1.20 -1.54 8.01
N VAL A 56 1.11 -2.39 9.03
CA VAL A 56 2.02 -3.49 9.27
C VAL A 56 1.39 -4.72 8.59
N GLU A 57 2.16 -5.46 7.79
CA GLU A 57 1.74 -6.69 7.13
C GLU A 57 2.82 -7.77 7.27
N GLN A 58 2.40 -8.93 7.77
CA GLN A 58 3.16 -10.17 7.84
C GLN A 58 2.59 -11.17 6.83
N VAL A 59 3.47 -11.86 6.11
CA VAL A 59 3.11 -12.97 5.22
C VAL A 59 3.67 -14.26 5.80
N PHE A 60 2.81 -15.26 5.99
CA PHE A 60 3.18 -16.55 6.56
C PHE A 60 3.23 -17.65 5.48
N SER A 61 3.82 -18.80 5.82
CA SER A 61 3.86 -19.99 4.97
C SER A 61 2.50 -20.67 4.80
N LYS A 62 1.52 -20.33 5.64
CA LYS A 62 0.20 -20.98 5.74
C LYS A 62 -0.90 -19.94 5.89
N ALA A 63 -2.13 -20.34 5.56
CA ALA A 63 -3.31 -19.53 5.86
C ALA A 63 -3.51 -19.43 7.37
N MET A 64 -3.64 -18.20 7.88
CA MET A 64 -3.64 -17.89 9.31
C MET A 64 -5.04 -17.54 9.83
N ARG A 65 -5.22 -17.68 11.14
CA ARG A 65 -6.33 -17.14 11.93
C ARG A 65 -5.82 -16.71 13.30
N GLN A 66 -6.52 -15.79 13.94
CA GLN A 66 -6.24 -15.46 15.34
C GLN A 66 -6.74 -16.58 16.25
N ALA A 67 -5.94 -16.97 17.23
CA ALA A 67 -6.33 -17.97 18.22
C ALA A 67 -7.43 -17.41 19.14
N PRO A 68 -8.39 -18.25 19.60
CA PRO A 68 -9.38 -17.83 20.59
C PRO A 68 -8.71 -17.31 21.86
N ASP A 69 -9.32 -16.31 22.51
CA ASP A 69 -8.86 -15.76 23.79
C ASP A 69 -7.40 -15.24 23.80
N THR A 70 -6.89 -14.85 22.63
CA THR A 70 -5.56 -14.23 22.50
C THR A 70 -5.66 -12.79 22.02
N GLU A 71 -4.68 -11.98 22.42
CA GLU A 71 -4.62 -10.55 22.15
C GLU A 71 -3.36 -10.22 21.33
N ILE A 72 -3.49 -9.23 20.44
CA ILE A 72 -2.40 -8.67 19.63
C ILE A 72 -2.32 -7.19 20.00
N TYR A 73 -1.12 -6.65 20.07
CA TYR A 73 -0.90 -5.32 20.63
C TYR A 73 -0.30 -4.35 19.62
N PHE A 74 -0.71 -3.09 19.74
CA PHE A 74 -0.06 -1.96 19.11
C PHE A 74 0.14 -0.86 20.15
N ASN A 75 1.39 -0.45 20.39
CA ASN A 75 1.77 0.50 21.44
C ASN A 75 1.20 0.09 22.83
N GLY A 76 1.20 -1.21 23.12
CA GLY A 76 0.64 -1.78 24.36
C GLY A 76 -0.90 -1.82 24.44
N GLY A 77 -1.62 -1.31 23.44
CA GLY A 77 -3.08 -1.41 23.35
C GLY A 77 -3.51 -2.62 22.55
N VAL A 78 -4.57 -3.32 23.00
CA VAL A 78 -5.15 -4.46 22.26
C VAL A 78 -5.76 -3.99 20.94
N VAL A 79 -5.39 -4.63 19.84
CA VAL A 79 -5.86 -4.29 18.48
C VAL A 79 -6.46 -5.48 17.75
N ARG A 80 -7.29 -5.17 16.74
CA ARG A 80 -7.82 -6.16 15.81
C ARG A 80 -7.03 -6.11 14.50
N VAL A 81 -6.54 -7.28 14.09
CA VAL A 81 -5.86 -7.46 12.81
C VAL A 81 -6.85 -7.92 11.75
N THR A 82 -6.58 -7.59 10.48
CA THR A 82 -7.27 -8.15 9.32
C THR A 82 -6.44 -9.31 8.79
N ILE A 83 -7.04 -10.49 8.71
CA ILE A 83 -6.36 -11.68 8.19
C ILE A 83 -6.99 -12.06 6.85
N ASN A 84 -6.16 -12.14 5.81
CA ASN A 84 -6.55 -12.57 4.47
C ASN A 84 -5.64 -13.72 4.03
N TYR A 85 -6.12 -14.96 4.23
CA TYR A 85 -5.33 -16.18 4.03
C TYR A 85 -3.99 -16.10 4.79
N GLU A 86 -2.86 -16.08 4.08
CA GLU A 86 -1.51 -16.05 4.66
C GLU A 86 -1.06 -14.67 5.16
N LYS A 87 -1.88 -13.63 4.96
CA LYS A 87 -1.51 -12.24 5.28
C LYS A 87 -2.21 -11.76 6.54
N VAL A 88 -1.43 -11.34 7.52
CA VAL A 88 -1.91 -10.68 8.73
C VAL A 88 -1.56 -9.21 8.65
N ARG A 89 -2.57 -8.34 8.74
CA ARG A 89 -2.41 -6.90 8.55
C ARG A 89 -3.02 -6.09 9.68
N TYR A 90 -2.29 -5.10 10.17
CA TYR A 90 -2.80 -4.06 11.06
C TYR A 90 -2.62 -2.68 10.43
N THR A 91 -3.68 -1.86 10.38
CA THR A 91 -3.62 -0.49 9.86
C THR A 91 -3.49 0.49 11.01
N PHE A 92 -2.46 1.34 10.96
CA PHE A 92 -2.24 2.41 11.93
C PHE A 92 -2.48 3.78 11.28
N SER A 93 -2.95 4.72 12.09
CA SER A 93 -3.23 6.09 11.67
C SER A 93 -2.95 7.08 12.79
N ASN A 94 -2.66 8.33 12.43
CA ASN A 94 -2.41 9.43 13.37
C ASN A 94 -1.24 9.15 14.33
N MET A 95 -0.18 8.53 13.80
CA MET A 95 1.04 8.17 14.55
C MET A 95 2.19 9.16 14.34
N GLU A 96 1.91 10.36 13.87
CA GLU A 96 2.94 11.37 13.59
C GLU A 96 3.84 11.64 14.80
N ASN A 97 5.15 11.55 14.56
CA ASN A 97 6.23 11.72 15.53
C ASN A 97 6.14 10.78 16.74
N LYS A 98 5.57 9.58 16.56
CA LYS A 98 5.46 8.57 17.62
C LYS A 98 6.30 7.33 17.29
N ALA A 99 6.99 6.83 18.30
CA ALA A 99 7.49 5.47 18.29
C ALA A 99 6.28 4.52 18.30
N CYS A 100 6.34 3.51 17.44
CA CYS A 100 5.32 2.53 17.23
C CYS A 100 5.90 1.13 17.46
N THR A 101 5.16 0.30 18.17
CA THR A 101 5.52 -1.08 18.48
C THR A 101 4.31 -1.96 18.15
N PHE A 102 4.49 -2.96 17.31
CA PHE A 102 3.46 -3.95 16.99
C PHE A 102 3.90 -5.33 17.43
N GLU A 103 3.06 -6.01 18.21
CA GLU A 103 3.41 -7.23 18.93
C GLU A 103 2.35 -8.31 18.73
N ILE A 104 2.79 -9.49 18.29
CA ILE A 104 1.98 -10.70 18.22
C ILE A 104 2.64 -11.71 19.16
N PRO A 105 2.04 -11.99 20.33
CA PRO A 105 2.54 -13.02 21.23
C PRO A 105 2.54 -14.41 20.59
N ALA A 106 3.47 -15.27 21.00
CA ALA A 106 3.49 -16.67 20.63
C ALA A 106 2.12 -17.32 20.92
N GLY A 107 1.61 -18.08 19.96
CA GLY A 107 0.29 -18.71 20.04
C GLY A 107 -0.91 -17.81 19.73
N ALA A 108 -0.73 -16.49 19.52
CA ALA A 108 -1.84 -15.61 19.13
C ALA A 108 -2.34 -15.84 17.70
N LEU A 109 -1.52 -16.47 16.85
CA LEU A 109 -1.89 -16.88 15.50
C LEU A 109 -1.79 -18.40 15.36
N THR A 110 -2.77 -19.00 14.69
CA THR A 110 -2.72 -20.41 14.27
C THR A 110 -2.97 -20.53 12.77
N ASP A 111 -2.62 -21.66 12.18
CA ASP A 111 -3.18 -22.02 10.88
C ASP A 111 -4.65 -22.50 10.97
N MET A 112 -5.19 -22.92 9.82
CA MET A 112 -6.53 -23.51 9.73
C MET A 112 -6.68 -24.86 10.45
N GLN A 113 -5.58 -25.56 10.70
CA GLN A 113 -5.55 -26.83 11.45
C GLN A 113 -5.42 -26.61 12.97
N GLY A 114 -5.12 -25.39 13.41
CA GLY A 114 -4.99 -25.02 14.82
C GLY A 114 -3.58 -25.13 15.36
N ARG A 115 -2.57 -25.28 14.50
CA ARG A 115 -1.16 -25.25 14.91
C ARG A 115 -0.73 -23.80 15.11
N ALA A 116 -0.18 -23.51 16.28
CA ALA A 116 0.28 -22.20 16.65
C ALA A 116 1.54 -21.78 15.85
N TYR A 117 1.63 -20.49 15.58
CA TYR A 117 2.91 -19.83 15.38
C TYR A 117 3.57 -19.65 16.76
N ASP A 118 4.69 -20.33 16.97
CA ASP A 118 5.31 -20.53 18.30
C ASP A 118 6.44 -19.52 18.61
N GLU A 119 6.39 -18.36 17.98
CA GLU A 119 7.39 -17.31 18.17
C GLU A 119 6.68 -15.99 18.49
N ASP A 120 7.27 -15.22 19.40
CA ASP A 120 6.88 -13.83 19.62
C ASP A 120 7.36 -12.99 18.44
N PHE A 121 6.44 -12.24 17.84
CA PHE A 121 6.78 -11.24 16.84
C PHE A 121 6.66 -9.85 17.46
N SER A 122 7.71 -9.04 17.37
CA SER A 122 7.69 -7.63 17.76
C SER A 122 8.49 -6.82 16.75
N VAL A 123 7.92 -5.70 16.31
CA VAL A 123 8.61 -4.74 15.45
C VAL A 123 8.44 -3.33 16.00
N ASN A 124 9.55 -2.63 16.17
CA ASN A 124 9.59 -1.22 16.56
C ASN A 124 9.92 -0.36 15.36
N PHE A 125 9.12 0.67 15.12
CA PHE A 125 9.32 1.61 14.03
C PHE A 125 8.91 3.03 14.44
N THR A 126 9.39 4.04 13.72
CA THR A 126 9.03 5.43 13.99
C THR A 126 8.10 5.94 12.90
N ALA A 127 6.91 6.36 13.28
CA ALA A 127 6.00 7.03 12.36
C ALA A 127 6.31 8.53 12.35
N LYS A 128 6.81 9.05 11.23
CA LYS A 128 7.21 10.45 11.07
C LYS A 128 6.60 11.02 9.79
N SER A 129 6.17 12.28 9.83
CA SER A 129 5.71 13.00 8.63
C SER A 129 6.86 13.43 7.69
N GLU A 130 8.08 12.90 7.86
CA GLU A 130 9.24 13.25 7.04
C GLU A 130 9.97 12.02 6.53
N VAL A 131 10.24 12.05 5.22
CA VAL A 131 10.70 10.91 4.44
C VAL A 131 12.18 10.62 4.66
N ALA A 132 12.49 9.51 5.32
CA ALA A 132 13.80 8.86 5.23
C ALA A 132 13.65 7.65 4.31
N GLY A 133 14.32 7.68 3.16
CA GLY A 133 14.26 6.64 2.11
C GLY A 133 14.65 5.26 2.67
N THR A 134 14.05 4.17 2.18
CA THR A 134 14.27 3.62 0.83
C THR A 134 13.00 3.00 0.27
N GLY A 135 12.29 3.77 -0.56
CA GLY A 135 11.06 3.30 -1.22
C GLY A 135 10.24 4.41 -1.87
N LYS A 136 10.82 5.60 -2.10
CA LYS A 136 10.15 6.69 -2.78
C LYS A 136 9.90 6.25 -4.24
N VAL A 137 8.65 5.95 -4.58
CA VAL A 137 8.18 5.71 -5.96
C VAL A 137 8.37 6.97 -6.82
N PHE A 138 8.46 8.14 -6.18
CA PHE A 138 8.62 9.46 -6.77
C PHE A 138 9.76 10.22 -6.09
N ASP A 139 10.64 10.82 -6.87
CA ASP A 139 11.79 11.61 -6.41
C ASP A 139 11.38 12.93 -5.75
N ALA A 140 10.20 13.48 -6.12
CA ALA A 140 9.62 14.67 -5.51
C ALA A 140 8.09 14.59 -5.46
N ILE A 141 7.49 15.21 -4.44
CA ILE A 141 6.04 15.36 -4.26
C ILE A 141 5.68 16.85 -4.29
N VAL A 142 4.72 17.23 -5.13
CA VAL A 142 4.16 18.57 -5.21
C VAL A 142 2.75 18.56 -4.64
N ASP A 143 2.49 19.38 -3.61
CA ASP A 143 1.15 19.64 -3.08
C ASP A 143 0.98 21.13 -2.80
N SER A 144 0.04 21.76 -3.52
CA SER A 144 -0.37 23.15 -3.32
C SER A 144 -0.78 23.52 -1.89
N LYS A 145 -1.15 22.55 -1.06
CA LYS A 145 -1.54 22.73 0.35
C LYS A 145 -0.38 22.64 1.34
N GLY A 146 0.82 22.30 0.86
CA GLY A 146 2.05 22.26 1.68
C GLY A 146 2.34 20.91 2.35
N ASN A 147 1.61 19.84 2.03
CA ASN A 147 1.89 18.50 2.57
C ASN A 147 2.92 17.71 1.73
N GLY A 148 3.54 18.34 0.73
CA GLY A 148 4.52 17.75 -0.18
C GLY A 148 5.91 18.37 -0.03
N ASP A 149 6.88 17.84 -0.77
CA ASP A 149 8.25 18.39 -0.83
C ASP A 149 8.26 19.83 -1.43
N PHE A 150 7.30 20.14 -2.32
CA PHE A 150 7.13 21.45 -2.95
C PHE A 150 5.65 21.87 -3.01
N THR A 151 5.40 23.18 -3.08
CA THR A 151 4.05 23.75 -3.30
C THR A 151 3.78 24.13 -4.75
N SER A 152 4.80 24.17 -5.61
CA SER A 152 4.71 24.47 -7.04
C SER A 152 5.47 23.46 -7.90
N ILE A 153 5.00 23.26 -9.12
CA ILE A 153 5.59 22.31 -10.06
C ILE A 153 6.90 22.87 -10.60
N GLN A 154 6.99 24.18 -10.86
CA GLN A 154 8.24 24.80 -11.31
C GLN A 154 9.37 24.64 -10.29
N ALA A 155 9.09 24.78 -8.99
CA ALA A 155 10.11 24.58 -7.96
C ALA A 155 10.64 23.14 -7.94
N ALA A 156 9.76 22.15 -8.12
CA ALA A 156 10.17 20.75 -8.20
C ALA A 156 11.02 20.45 -9.44
N ILE A 157 10.70 21.09 -10.58
CA ILE A 157 11.51 21.01 -11.81
C ILE A 157 12.86 21.69 -11.63
N ASP A 158 12.91 22.83 -10.94
CA ASP A 158 14.13 23.59 -10.70
C ASP A 158 15.06 22.85 -9.73
N ALA A 159 14.51 22.12 -8.77
CA ALA A 159 15.24 21.27 -7.84
C ALA A 159 15.79 19.98 -8.49
N ALA A 160 15.22 19.53 -9.60
CA ALA A 160 15.71 18.33 -10.29
C ALA A 160 17.16 18.51 -10.77
N PRO A 161 18.04 17.50 -10.64
CA PRO A 161 19.42 17.62 -11.05
C PRO A 161 19.57 17.74 -12.57
N PHE A 162 20.71 18.26 -13.00
CA PHE A 162 21.06 18.36 -14.41
C PHE A 162 21.57 17.02 -14.94
N GLU A 163 21.51 16.81 -16.26
CA GLU A 163 22.11 15.65 -16.94
C GLU A 163 21.63 14.29 -16.41
N LEU A 164 20.34 14.21 -16.08
CA LEU A 164 19.69 12.98 -15.67
C LEU A 164 19.93 11.85 -16.70
N THR A 165 20.33 10.69 -16.21
CA THR A 165 20.45 9.44 -17.00
C THR A 165 19.29 8.47 -16.73
N ALA A 166 18.45 8.78 -15.74
CA ALA A 166 17.26 8.03 -15.34
C ALA A 166 16.05 8.98 -15.13
N PRO A 167 14.80 8.47 -15.21
CA PRO A 167 13.61 9.28 -15.01
C PRO A 167 13.52 9.88 -13.60
N TYR A 168 13.44 11.20 -13.50
CA TYR A 168 13.13 11.93 -12.27
C TYR A 168 11.61 12.12 -12.16
N LYS A 169 10.98 11.35 -11.28
CA LYS A 169 9.53 11.25 -11.13
C LYS A 169 9.01 12.23 -10.10
N ILE A 170 8.16 13.15 -10.52
CA ILE A 170 7.50 14.15 -9.68
C ILE A 170 6.03 13.78 -9.58
N PHE A 171 5.57 13.46 -8.37
CA PHE A 171 4.15 13.28 -8.07
C PHE A 171 3.48 14.64 -7.86
N ILE A 172 2.29 14.83 -8.40
CA ILE A 172 1.52 16.07 -8.27
C ILE A 172 0.18 15.74 -7.62
N ALA A 173 -0.01 16.19 -6.39
CA ALA A 173 -1.26 16.04 -5.66
C ALA A 173 -2.39 16.85 -6.31
N ASN A 174 -3.62 16.40 -6.10
CA ASN A 174 -4.82 17.07 -6.60
C ASN A 174 -4.87 18.53 -6.13
N GLY A 175 -5.00 19.43 -7.10
CA GLY A 175 -4.86 20.86 -6.88
C GLY A 175 -4.97 21.64 -8.18
N THR A 176 -5.15 22.96 -8.05
CA THR A 176 -5.09 23.88 -9.18
C THR A 176 -3.79 24.67 -9.12
N TYR A 177 -2.90 24.35 -10.04
CA TYR A 177 -1.57 24.94 -10.18
C TYR A 177 -1.63 26.03 -11.26
N THR A 178 -1.55 27.30 -10.84
CA THR A 178 -1.59 28.44 -11.76
C THR A 178 -0.18 28.94 -12.04
N GLU A 179 0.54 28.28 -12.94
CA GLU A 179 1.96 28.52 -13.20
C GLU A 179 2.37 28.22 -14.64
N CYS A 180 3.42 28.91 -15.12
CA CYS A 180 4.03 28.64 -16.42
C CYS A 180 5.20 27.67 -16.23
N ILE A 181 5.06 26.46 -16.78
CA ILE A 181 6.07 25.41 -16.63
C ILE A 181 7.15 25.53 -17.70
N ARG A 182 8.40 25.65 -17.28
CA ARG A 182 9.59 25.61 -18.14
C ARG A 182 10.53 24.51 -17.66
N VAL A 183 10.80 23.56 -18.56
CA VAL A 183 11.85 22.55 -18.38
C VAL A 183 13.04 22.93 -19.25
N LEU A 184 14.22 23.04 -18.65
CA LEU A 184 15.45 23.33 -19.38
C LEU A 184 15.88 22.13 -20.23
N LYS A 185 16.54 22.40 -21.36
CA LYS A 185 16.98 21.35 -22.32
C LYS A 185 17.95 20.32 -21.72
N ASN A 186 18.65 20.68 -20.65
CA ASN A 186 19.57 19.80 -19.93
C ASN A 186 18.90 19.00 -18.79
N LYS A 187 17.57 19.08 -18.66
CA LYS A 187 16.75 18.31 -17.70
C LYS A 187 15.75 17.40 -18.43
N SER A 188 16.24 16.59 -19.36
CA SER A 188 15.43 15.87 -20.35
C SER A 188 14.64 14.65 -19.86
N TYR A 189 14.79 14.25 -18.59
CA TYR A 189 14.19 13.00 -18.05
C TYR A 189 13.21 13.24 -16.90
N ILE A 190 12.52 14.38 -16.88
CA ILE A 190 11.51 14.67 -15.86
C ILE A 190 10.17 14.01 -16.23
N HIS A 191 9.58 13.28 -15.28
CA HIS A 191 8.27 12.64 -15.40
C HIS A 191 7.30 13.27 -14.41
N LEU A 192 6.26 13.95 -14.90
CA LEU A 192 5.20 14.51 -14.06
C LEU A 192 4.03 13.52 -13.97
N ILE A 193 3.64 13.14 -12.76
CA ILE A 193 2.62 12.11 -12.49
C ILE A 193 1.57 12.70 -11.57
N GLY A 194 0.39 13.00 -12.12
CA GLY A 194 -0.74 13.51 -11.34
C GLY A 194 -1.41 12.43 -10.49
N GLU A 195 -1.85 12.80 -9.30
CA GLU A 195 -2.67 11.96 -8.40
C GLU A 195 -3.96 11.51 -9.09
N SER A 196 -4.62 12.40 -9.83
CA SER A 196 -5.80 12.05 -10.63
C SER A 196 -5.94 12.94 -11.87
N ARG A 197 -6.62 12.40 -12.88
CA ARG A 197 -6.86 13.08 -14.16
C ARG A 197 -7.63 14.38 -13.98
N ASP A 198 -8.67 14.34 -13.17
CA ASP A 198 -9.63 15.42 -13.02
C ASP A 198 -9.30 16.36 -11.84
N GLY A 199 -8.48 15.90 -10.90
CA GLY A 199 -8.09 16.64 -9.71
C GLY A 199 -6.81 17.46 -9.88
N VAL A 200 -5.91 17.10 -10.80
CA VAL A 200 -4.71 17.90 -11.10
C VAL A 200 -4.98 18.83 -12.28
N LYS A 201 -5.02 20.14 -12.01
CA LYS A 201 -5.30 21.18 -13.01
C LYS A 201 -4.11 22.13 -13.10
N ILE A 202 -3.37 22.05 -14.20
CA ILE A 202 -2.29 23.00 -14.48
C ILE A 202 -2.83 24.03 -15.47
N GLN A 203 -2.81 25.30 -15.08
CA GLN A 203 -3.36 26.41 -15.87
C GLN A 203 -2.40 27.60 -15.88
N PHE A 204 -2.40 28.33 -16.98
CA PHE A 204 -1.67 29.59 -17.10
C PHE A 204 -2.51 30.55 -17.94
N ALA A 205 -2.63 31.81 -17.53
CA ALA A 205 -3.34 32.83 -18.29
C ALA A 205 -2.35 33.60 -19.17
N LEU A 206 -2.50 33.49 -20.48
CA LEU A 206 -1.78 34.34 -21.43
C LEU A 206 -2.68 35.51 -21.81
N ASN A 207 -2.26 36.74 -21.50
CA ASN A 207 -2.85 37.92 -22.13
C ASN A 207 -2.27 38.07 -23.53
N ARG A 208 -3.11 38.11 -24.56
CA ARG A 208 -2.70 38.60 -25.88
C ARG A 208 -2.55 40.11 -25.77
N VAL A 209 -1.31 40.60 -25.71
CA VAL A 209 -1.03 41.99 -26.07
C VAL A 209 -1.10 42.06 -27.59
N SER A 210 -2.12 42.71 -28.14
CA SER A 210 -2.13 43.08 -29.55
C SER A 210 -1.32 44.36 -29.71
N GLU A 211 0.01 44.24 -29.78
CA GLU A 211 0.84 45.36 -30.22
C GLU A 211 1.54 45.00 -31.52
N SER A 212 1.16 45.75 -32.55
CA SER A 212 1.70 45.73 -33.90
C SER A 212 3.11 46.30 -33.90
N THR A 213 4.13 45.45 -33.84
CA THR A 213 5.47 45.77 -34.36
C THR A 213 6.32 44.51 -34.46
N ASN A 214 6.47 43.99 -35.69
CA ASN A 214 7.57 43.18 -36.22
C ASN A 214 8.51 42.44 -35.25
N MET A 215 7.98 41.61 -34.37
CA MET A 215 8.73 40.54 -33.73
C MET A 215 7.99 39.23 -34.00
N VAL A 216 8.60 38.35 -34.80
CA VAL A 216 8.17 36.96 -34.87
C VAL A 216 8.59 36.31 -33.56
N THR A 217 7.77 36.49 -32.52
CA THR A 217 7.93 35.75 -31.27
C THR A 217 7.42 34.34 -31.55
N TRP A 218 8.35 33.41 -31.74
CA TRP A 218 8.07 31.98 -31.79
C TRP A 218 7.42 31.57 -30.46
N HIS A 219 6.09 31.58 -30.43
CA HIS A 219 5.31 31.03 -29.33
C HIS A 219 5.41 29.50 -29.40
N ILE A 220 6.36 28.98 -28.63
CA ILE A 220 6.57 27.59 -28.21
C ILE A 220 6.44 26.59 -29.37
N LEU A 221 7.51 26.53 -30.15
CA LEU A 221 7.98 25.30 -30.76
C LEU A 221 7.98 24.18 -29.70
N PHE A 222 7.02 23.26 -29.81
CA PHE A 222 7.20 21.88 -29.38
C PHE A 222 8.45 21.37 -30.12
N SER A 223 9.61 21.38 -29.47
CA SER A 223 10.83 20.88 -30.09
C SER A 223 11.56 19.89 -29.20
N MET A 224 11.68 18.69 -29.78
CA MET A 224 12.58 17.58 -29.49
C MET A 224 12.26 16.68 -28.30
N LYS A 225 11.59 15.56 -28.64
CA LYS A 225 11.59 14.26 -27.94
C LYS A 225 11.31 14.31 -26.44
N ILE A 226 10.19 14.94 -26.12
CA ILE A 226 9.46 14.61 -24.90
C ILE A 226 8.66 13.34 -25.20
N LEU A 227 9.05 12.21 -24.62
CA LEU A 227 8.12 11.09 -24.43
C LEU A 227 7.29 11.45 -23.19
N LEU A 228 6.35 12.39 -23.33
CA LEU A 228 5.40 12.69 -22.27
C LEU A 228 4.47 11.48 -22.15
N ILE A 229 4.80 10.52 -21.30
CA ILE A 229 3.79 9.60 -20.78
C ILE A 229 3.03 10.37 -19.68
N ALA A 230 2.35 11.45 -20.07
CA ALA A 230 1.33 12.08 -19.23
C ALA A 230 0.13 11.14 -19.21
N LYS A 231 0.23 10.07 -18.40
CA LYS A 231 -0.84 9.08 -18.35
C LYS A 231 -2.12 9.66 -17.75
N LEU A 232 -2.09 10.83 -17.09
CA LEU A 232 -3.23 11.30 -16.29
C LEU A 232 -3.23 12.83 -15.97
N VAL A 233 -2.84 13.74 -16.89
CA VAL A 233 -2.88 15.21 -16.62
C VAL A 233 -3.69 15.96 -17.69
N ILE A 234 -4.66 16.79 -17.27
CA ILE A 234 -5.40 17.69 -18.17
C ILE A 234 -4.70 19.05 -18.23
N LEU A 235 -4.15 19.40 -19.39
CA LEU A 235 -3.66 20.75 -19.70
C LEU A 235 -4.83 21.60 -20.21
N LYS A 236 -5.25 22.63 -19.47
CA LYS A 236 -6.34 23.52 -19.87
C LYS A 236 -5.85 24.95 -20.06
N ASN A 237 -5.83 25.40 -21.31
CA ASN A 237 -5.56 26.80 -21.64
C ASN A 237 -6.85 27.63 -21.44
N ARG A 238 -6.80 28.68 -20.61
CA ARG A 238 -7.95 29.55 -20.34
C ARG A 238 -7.73 30.88 -21.06
N MET A 239 -8.16 30.98 -22.31
CA MET A 239 -8.24 32.27 -23.00
C MET A 239 -9.36 33.10 -22.38
N ARG A 240 -9.03 34.28 -21.84
CA ARG A 240 -10.03 35.32 -21.61
C ARG A 240 -10.05 36.19 -22.87
N LEU A 241 -11.22 36.27 -23.50
CA LEU A 241 -11.54 37.24 -24.56
C LEU A 241 -11.71 38.62 -23.96
#